data_AF-D8S2H9-F1
#
_entry.id   AF-D8S2H9-F1
#
_cell.length_a   1.000
_cell.length_b   1.000
_cell.length_c   1.000
_cell.angle_alpha   90.00
_cell.angle_beta   90.00
_cell.angle_gamma   90.00
#
_symmetry.space_group_name_H-M   'P 1'
#
loop_
_entity.id
_entity.type
_entity.pdbx_description
1 polymer ?
#
loop_
_entity_poly.entity_id
_entity_poly.type
_entity_poly.pdbx_seq_one_letter_code
_entity_poly.pdbx_strand_id
1 'polypeptide(L)'
;MRAKFVEYDCFSSRLPQDVTAEGPYDASSCQLAIHYAASNEATARTALYNISSSLKPGGWFVGTTGGFGQAKEGGQHDNEYDFALEGVVIDCPEYLVFFYAWEKLAREYGLELVMPANFQEFPGKHRLSGLTAAEAEVFPLYCVFAFQKLLCMSKNKKRKRN
;
A
#
# COMPACT_ATOMS: atom_id res chain seq x y z
N MET A 1 -4.88 -26.91 -5.39
CA MET A 1 -4.94 -25.55 -4.82
C MET A 1 -6.34 -25.32 -4.30
N ARG A 2 -6.51 -24.74 -3.11
CA ARG A 2 -7.82 -24.41 -2.50
C ARG A 2 -7.93 -22.89 -2.49
N ALA A 3 -9.08 -22.35 -2.90
CA ALA A 3 -9.39 -20.93 -2.82
C ALA A 3 -10.45 -20.69 -1.75
N LYS A 4 -10.35 -19.56 -1.06
CA LYS A 4 -11.32 -19.09 -0.08
C LYS A 4 -11.68 -17.64 -0.40
N PHE A 5 -12.96 -17.33 -0.42
CA PHE A 5 -13.49 -15.99 -0.65
C PHE A 5 -14.20 -15.53 0.61
N VAL A 6 -13.91 -14.31 1.06
CA VAL A 6 -14.52 -13.71 2.23
C VAL A 6 -14.82 -12.24 1.92
N GLU A 7 -16.02 -11.80 2.27
CA GLU A 7 -16.42 -10.40 2.22
C GLU A 7 -16.17 -9.76 3.59
N TYR A 8 -15.30 -8.75 3.63
CA TYR A 8 -14.95 -8.07 4.89
C TYR A 8 -14.30 -6.71 4.64
N ASP A 9 -14.55 -5.73 5.51
CA ASP A 9 -13.79 -4.48 5.56
C ASP A 9 -12.43 -4.72 6.24
N CYS A 10 -11.40 -4.88 5.42
CA CYS A 10 -10.04 -5.13 5.87
C CYS A 10 -9.24 -3.86 6.25
N PHE A 11 -9.84 -2.67 6.15
CA PHE A 11 -9.18 -1.39 6.46
C PHE A 11 -9.70 -0.74 7.73
N SER A 12 -10.98 -0.89 8.07
CA SER A 12 -11.55 -0.27 9.27
C SER A 12 -11.75 -1.25 10.43
N SER A 13 -11.63 -2.56 10.18
CA SER A 13 -11.84 -3.61 11.20
C SER A 13 -10.71 -4.66 11.21
N ARG A 14 -10.53 -5.33 12.35
CA ARG A 14 -9.60 -6.45 12.47
C ARG A 14 -10.08 -7.64 11.65
N LEU A 15 -9.19 -8.25 10.86
CA LEU A 15 -9.55 -9.45 10.11
C LEU A 15 -10.06 -10.54 11.06
N PRO A 16 -11.22 -11.16 10.76
CA PRO A 16 -11.78 -12.17 11.63
C PRO A 16 -10.94 -13.45 11.59
N GLN A 17 -11.10 -14.29 12.61
CA GLN A 17 -10.28 -15.48 12.79
C GLN A 17 -10.42 -16.46 11.64
N ASP A 18 -11.60 -16.55 11.02
CA ASP A 18 -11.82 -17.41 9.86
C ASP A 18 -11.00 -16.95 8.64
N VAL A 19 -10.77 -15.65 8.43
CA VAL A 19 -9.88 -15.14 7.35
C VAL A 19 -8.41 -15.46 7.64
N THR A 20 -8.00 -15.35 8.90
CA THR A 20 -6.60 -15.49 9.31
C THR A 20 -6.21 -16.93 9.66
N ALA A 21 -7.16 -17.85 9.80
CA ALA A 21 -6.95 -19.23 10.26
C ALA A 21 -6.04 -20.07 9.36
N GLU A 22 -5.97 -19.78 8.06
CA GLU A 22 -5.11 -20.51 7.10
C GLU A 22 -3.71 -19.88 6.97
N GLY A 23 -3.49 -18.73 7.61
CA GLY A 23 -2.20 -18.06 7.65
C GLY A 23 -1.22 -18.65 8.67
N PRO A 24 -0.01 -18.06 8.79
CA PRO A 24 0.46 -16.86 8.09
C PRO A 24 0.80 -17.13 6.61
N TYR A 25 0.63 -16.11 5.78
CA TYR A 25 0.85 -16.15 4.33
C TYR A 25 2.25 -15.69 3.94
N ASP A 26 2.75 -16.20 2.82
CA ASP A 26 4.04 -15.76 2.24
C ASP A 26 3.94 -14.38 1.59
N ALA A 27 2.74 -14.01 1.11
CA ALA A 27 2.48 -12.72 0.50
C ALA A 27 1.06 -12.21 0.78
N SER A 28 0.93 -10.89 0.79
CA SER A 28 -0.32 -10.14 0.78
C SER A 28 -0.28 -9.17 -0.41
N SER A 29 -1.37 -9.10 -1.17
CA SER A 29 -1.46 -8.27 -2.37
C SER A 29 -2.63 -7.30 -2.24
N CYS A 30 -2.39 -6.01 -2.45
CA CYS A 30 -3.42 -4.98 -2.44
C CYS A 30 -3.28 -4.11 -3.68
N GLN A 31 -4.04 -4.44 -4.72
CA GLN A 31 -3.95 -3.79 -6.03
C GLN A 31 -5.03 -2.72 -6.14
N LEU A 32 -4.63 -1.48 -6.41
CA LEU A 32 -5.53 -0.33 -6.61
C LEU A 32 -6.58 -0.16 -5.49
N ALA A 33 -6.20 -0.46 -4.24
CA ALA A 33 -7.15 -0.38 -3.12
C ALA A 33 -6.55 0.17 -1.82
N ILE A 34 -5.23 0.20 -1.65
CA ILE A 34 -4.63 0.60 -0.38
C ILE A 34 -4.91 2.06 -0.01
N HIS A 35 -5.18 2.91 -1.01
CA HIS A 35 -5.59 4.30 -0.78
C HIS A 35 -6.89 4.40 0.03
N TYR A 36 -7.81 3.45 -0.04
CA TYR A 36 -9.01 3.48 0.81
C TYR A 36 -8.69 3.35 2.31
N ALA A 37 -7.53 2.79 2.66
CA ALA A 37 -7.03 2.77 4.03
C ALA A 37 -6.40 4.11 4.47
N ALA A 38 -6.14 5.04 3.55
CA ALA A 38 -5.49 6.32 3.84
C ALA A 38 -6.46 7.45 4.21
N SER A 39 -7.75 7.13 4.39
CA SER A 39 -8.79 8.09 4.82
C SER A 39 -8.45 8.78 6.14
N ASN A 40 -7.86 8.05 7.09
CA ASN A 40 -7.34 8.60 8.34
C ASN A 40 -6.29 7.65 8.95
N GLU A 41 -5.62 8.10 10.01
CA GLU A 41 -4.56 7.30 10.65
C GLU A 41 -5.09 5.98 11.26
N ALA A 42 -6.33 5.94 11.76
CA ALA A 42 -6.88 4.74 12.40
C ALA A 42 -7.15 3.61 11.38
N THR A 43 -7.67 3.94 10.20
CA THR A 43 -7.86 3.00 9.09
C THR A 43 -6.51 2.54 8.54
N ALA A 44 -5.55 3.45 8.35
CA ALA A 44 -4.19 3.09 7.90
C ALA A 44 -3.50 2.12 8.87
N ARG A 45 -3.58 2.39 10.18
CA ARG A 45 -3.04 1.52 11.23
C ARG A 45 -3.71 0.16 11.27
N THR A 46 -5.02 0.11 11.05
CA THR A 46 -5.78 -1.14 11.04
C THR A 46 -5.41 -1.99 9.82
N ALA A 47 -5.30 -1.38 8.65
CA ALA A 47 -4.80 -2.03 7.44
C ALA A 47 -3.38 -2.60 7.62
N LEU A 48 -2.44 -1.78 8.10
CA LEU A 48 -1.05 -2.19 8.32
C LEU A 48 -0.93 -3.33 9.34
N TYR A 49 -1.73 -3.30 10.40
CA TYR A 49 -1.81 -4.42 11.34
C TYR A 49 -2.32 -5.68 10.67
N ASN A 50 -3.43 -5.60 9.93
CA ASN A 50 -4.04 -6.76 9.27
C ASN A 50 -3.07 -7.39 8.28
N ILE A 51 -2.38 -6.56 7.48
CA ILE A 51 -1.34 -7.00 6.55
C ILE A 51 -0.18 -7.64 7.30
N SER A 52 0.41 -6.94 8.26
CA SER A 52 1.60 -7.42 8.97
C SER A 52 1.29 -8.70 9.76
N SER A 53 0.20 -8.74 10.52
CA SER A 53 -0.17 -9.93 11.32
C SER A 53 -0.43 -11.17 10.47
N SER A 54 -0.94 -11.00 9.26
CA SER A 54 -1.23 -12.09 8.32
C SER A 54 0.01 -12.63 7.62
N LEU A 55 1.14 -11.92 7.62
CA LEU A 55 2.37 -12.31 6.93
C LEU A 55 3.31 -13.14 7.80
N LYS A 56 4.02 -14.09 7.17
CA LYS A 56 5.21 -14.72 7.77
C LYS A 56 6.33 -13.68 7.94
N PRO A 57 7.23 -13.82 8.93
CA PRO A 57 8.50 -13.09 8.91
C PRO A 57 9.24 -13.34 7.58
N GLY A 58 9.69 -12.28 6.92
CA GLY A 58 10.27 -12.33 5.56
C GLY A 58 9.25 -12.31 4.42
N GLY A 59 7.95 -12.41 4.72
CA GLY A 59 6.86 -12.35 3.74
C GLY A 59 6.69 -10.97 3.12
N TRP A 60 5.98 -10.92 1.99
CA TRP A 60 5.88 -9.74 1.14
C TRP A 60 4.50 -9.10 1.17
N PHE A 61 4.45 -7.79 1.34
CA PHE A 61 3.27 -7.00 1.04
C PHE A 61 3.52 -6.21 -0.26
N VAL A 62 2.78 -6.53 -1.31
CA VAL A 62 2.91 -5.89 -2.62
C VAL A 62 1.62 -5.20 -3.00
N GLY A 63 1.71 -4.12 -3.76
CA GLY A 63 0.52 -3.40 -4.16
C GLY A 63 0.76 -2.33 -5.19
N THR A 64 -0.35 -1.76 -5.62
CA THR A 64 -0.38 -0.63 -6.53
C THR A 64 -1.36 0.42 -6.02
N THR A 65 -1.05 1.70 -6.21
CA THR A 65 -1.94 2.80 -5.83
C THR A 65 -1.69 4.05 -6.66
N GLY A 66 -2.72 4.88 -6.83
CA GLY A 66 -2.57 6.24 -7.36
C GLY A 66 -1.95 7.21 -6.34
N GLY A 67 -1.68 8.43 -6.77
CA GLY A 67 -1.19 9.53 -5.93
C GLY A 67 0.33 9.59 -5.77
N PHE A 68 1.09 8.83 -6.55
CA PHE A 68 2.55 8.88 -6.49
C PHE A 68 3.09 10.23 -7.02
N GLY A 69 3.89 10.92 -6.20
CA GLY A 69 4.52 12.20 -6.59
C GLY A 69 3.69 13.47 -6.37
N GLN A 70 2.44 13.37 -5.90
CA GLN A 70 1.58 14.54 -5.62
C GLN A 70 1.88 15.22 -4.27
N ALA A 71 2.76 14.64 -3.43
CA ALA A 71 3.12 15.18 -2.12
C ALA A 71 4.44 15.96 -2.16
N LYS A 72 4.36 17.29 -2.09
CA LYS A 72 5.51 18.14 -1.73
C LYS A 72 5.57 18.27 -0.21
N GLU A 73 6.77 18.19 0.38
CA GLU A 73 6.97 18.43 1.81
C GLU A 73 6.39 19.79 2.24
N GLY A 74 5.55 19.81 3.27
CA GLY A 74 5.10 21.04 3.95
C GLY A 74 3.73 21.60 3.57
N GLY A 75 2.96 20.94 2.70
CA GLY A 75 1.58 21.33 2.39
C GLY A 75 0.57 20.71 3.37
N GLN A 76 -0.21 21.54 4.06
CA GLN A 76 -1.40 21.10 4.79
C GLN A 76 -2.51 20.87 3.76
N HIS A 77 -2.88 19.61 3.52
CA HIS A 77 -3.91 19.25 2.57
C HIS A 77 -4.91 18.31 3.24
N ASP A 78 -6.19 18.53 2.94
CA ASP A 78 -7.24 17.55 3.20
C ASP A 78 -6.87 16.26 2.44
N ASN A 79 -6.96 15.10 3.09
CA ASN A 79 -6.43 13.83 2.56
C ASN A 79 -7.24 13.26 1.37
N GLU A 80 -8.31 13.94 0.97
CA GLU A 80 -9.32 13.48 0.02
C GLU A 80 -9.17 14.23 -1.30
N TYR A 81 -9.16 13.49 -2.42
CA TYR A 81 -9.16 14.05 -3.76
C TYR A 81 -10.11 13.24 -4.64
N ASP A 82 -10.94 13.92 -5.42
CA ASP A 82 -11.82 13.28 -6.39
C ASP A 82 -11.00 12.84 -7.61
N PHE A 83 -10.58 11.57 -7.63
CA PHE A 83 -9.95 10.95 -8.79
C PHE A 83 -10.97 10.11 -9.56
N ALA A 84 -11.19 10.44 -10.83
CA ALA A 84 -12.09 9.71 -11.71
C ALA A 84 -11.35 9.28 -12.98
N LEU A 85 -11.25 7.97 -13.19
CA LEU A 85 -10.93 7.41 -14.49
C LEU A 85 -12.21 7.15 -15.26
N GLU A 86 -12.41 7.92 -16.34
CA GLU A 86 -13.52 7.72 -17.25
C GLU A 86 -13.52 6.27 -17.77
N GLY A 87 -14.57 5.51 -17.41
CA GLY A 87 -14.74 4.11 -17.81
C GLY A 87 -14.25 3.03 -16.81
N VAL A 88 -13.70 3.40 -15.64
CA VAL A 88 -13.25 2.43 -14.62
C VAL A 88 -13.93 2.62 -13.27
N VAL A 89 -14.10 3.87 -12.81
CA VAL A 89 -14.71 4.17 -11.51
C VAL A 89 -15.61 5.40 -11.65
N ILE A 90 -16.87 5.30 -11.20
CA ILE A 90 -17.83 6.41 -11.15
C ILE A 90 -18.00 6.76 -9.66
N ASP A 91 -17.58 7.97 -9.26
CA ASP A 91 -17.91 8.60 -7.97
C ASP A 91 -17.40 7.87 -6.70
N CYS A 92 -16.10 7.54 -6.65
CA CYS A 92 -15.47 6.93 -5.47
C CYS A 92 -14.40 7.87 -4.89
N PRO A 93 -14.49 8.28 -3.60
CA PRO A 93 -13.47 9.12 -2.98
C PRO A 93 -12.15 8.35 -2.86
N GLU A 94 -11.12 8.84 -3.54
CA GLU A 94 -9.76 8.30 -3.44
C GLU A 94 -8.93 9.17 -2.49
N TYR A 95 -8.12 8.53 -1.64
CA TYR A 95 -7.25 9.25 -0.71
C TYR A 95 -5.80 9.22 -1.21
N LEU A 96 -5.13 10.37 -1.12
CA LEU A 96 -3.71 10.44 -1.48
C LEU A 96 -2.88 9.63 -0.47
N VAL A 97 -2.16 8.63 -0.97
CA VAL A 97 -1.21 7.88 -0.14
C VAL A 97 0.09 8.67 -0.04
N PHE A 98 0.23 9.44 1.05
CA PHE A 98 1.50 10.08 1.40
C PHE A 98 2.55 9.03 1.76
N PHE A 99 3.31 8.58 0.77
CA PHE A 99 4.15 7.39 0.88
C PHE A 99 5.21 7.49 1.98
N TYR A 100 5.74 8.68 2.26
CA TYR A 100 6.65 8.91 3.38
C TYR A 100 5.99 8.66 4.75
N ALA A 101 4.77 9.17 4.95
CA ALA A 101 4.01 8.94 6.18
C ALA A 101 3.59 7.47 6.31
N TRP A 102 3.15 6.88 5.20
CA TRP A 102 2.78 5.47 5.11
C TRP A 102 3.95 4.56 5.45
N GLU A 103 5.13 4.80 4.88
CA GLU A 103 6.35 4.04 5.19
C GLU A 103 6.70 4.12 6.68
N LYS A 104 6.65 5.33 7.25
CA LYS A 104 6.93 5.55 8.67
C LYS A 104 5.96 4.75 9.56
N LEU A 105 4.66 4.77 9.25
CA LEU A 105 3.66 3.97 9.94
C LEU A 105 3.90 2.47 9.74
N ALA A 106 4.20 2.02 8.52
CA ALA A 106 4.44 0.62 8.19
C ALA A 106 5.62 0.03 8.99
N ARG A 107 6.68 0.83 9.23
CA ARG A 107 7.82 0.44 10.07
C ARG A 107 7.42 0.12 11.51
N GLU A 108 6.41 0.77 12.07
CA GLU A 108 5.87 0.45 13.41
C GLU A 108 5.29 -0.97 13.48
N TYR A 109 4.78 -1.47 12.35
CA TYR A 109 4.25 -2.83 12.20
C TYR A 109 5.28 -3.82 11.67
N GLY A 110 6.57 -3.45 11.63
CA GLY A 110 7.65 -4.32 11.18
C GLY A 110 7.63 -4.59 9.67
N LEU A 111 7.09 -3.66 8.88
CA LEU A 111 7.17 -3.69 7.42
C LEU A 111 8.21 -2.68 6.95
N GLU A 112 9.17 -3.12 6.16
CA GLU A 112 10.19 -2.27 5.56
C GLU A 112 9.96 -2.15 4.06
N LEU A 113 9.93 -0.91 3.56
CA LEU A 113 9.82 -0.63 2.14
C LEU A 113 11.08 -1.09 1.42
N VAL A 114 10.90 -1.94 0.40
CA VAL A 114 11.98 -2.46 -0.44
C VAL A 114 11.99 -1.76 -1.79
N MET A 115 10.82 -1.47 -2.36
CA MET A 115 10.70 -0.86 -3.68
C MET A 115 9.47 0.03 -3.73
N PRO A 116 9.64 1.33 -3.96
CA PRO A 116 8.65 2.19 -4.58
C PRO A 116 9.09 2.53 -6.02
N ALA A 117 8.19 2.40 -7.00
CA ALA A 117 8.44 2.88 -8.35
C ALA A 117 7.12 3.33 -8.98
N ASN A 118 7.12 4.40 -9.77
CA ASN A 118 5.96 4.67 -10.63
C ASN A 118 5.84 3.59 -11.71
N PHE A 119 4.67 3.46 -12.32
CA PHE A 119 4.42 2.44 -13.32
C PHE A 119 5.33 2.57 -14.55
N GLN A 120 5.78 3.78 -14.89
CA GLN A 120 6.69 4.02 -16.02
C GLN A 120 8.12 3.55 -15.74
N GLU A 121 8.58 3.72 -14.49
CA GLU A 121 9.92 3.37 -14.03
C GLU A 121 10.01 1.93 -13.55
N PHE A 122 8.88 1.27 -13.28
CA PHE A 122 8.87 -0.10 -12.78
C PHE A 122 9.60 -1.04 -13.77
N PRO A 123 10.70 -1.68 -13.35
CA PRO A 123 11.57 -2.43 -14.25
C PRO A 123 10.88 -3.70 -14.75
N GLY A 124 10.84 -3.91 -16.08
CA GLY A 124 10.26 -5.11 -16.68
C GLY A 124 10.53 -5.25 -18.17
N LYS A 125 10.42 -6.49 -18.70
CA LYS A 125 10.56 -6.79 -20.14
C LYS A 125 9.41 -6.25 -20.99
N HIS A 126 8.34 -5.79 -20.35
CA HIS A 126 7.13 -5.27 -20.97
C HIS A 126 6.95 -3.81 -20.57
N ARG A 127 7.79 -2.94 -21.14
CA ARG A 127 7.51 -1.50 -21.09
C ARG A 127 6.21 -1.30 -21.87
N LEU A 128 5.18 -0.72 -21.25
CA LEU A 128 3.95 -0.43 -21.98
C LEU A 128 4.27 0.47 -23.16
N SER A 129 3.85 0.05 -24.34
CA SER A 129 4.00 0.76 -25.60
C SER A 129 2.63 0.93 -26.23
N GLY A 130 2.41 2.03 -26.93
CA GLY A 130 1.13 2.31 -27.58
C GLY A 130 0.10 3.01 -26.69
N LEU A 131 0.56 3.65 -25.59
CA LEU A 131 -0.29 4.56 -24.82
C LEU A 131 -0.64 5.79 -25.66
N THR A 132 -1.88 6.23 -25.56
CA THR A 132 -2.30 7.56 -25.99
C THR A 132 -1.63 8.64 -25.15
N ALA A 133 -1.66 9.89 -25.63
CA ALA A 133 -1.10 11.02 -24.86
C ALA A 133 -1.76 11.16 -23.48
N ALA A 134 -3.09 10.99 -23.40
CA ALA A 134 -3.83 11.05 -22.14
C ALA A 134 -3.43 9.92 -21.18
N GLU A 135 -3.30 8.68 -21.66
CA GLU A 135 -2.85 7.57 -20.83
C GLU A 135 -1.40 7.76 -20.34
N ALA A 136 -0.54 8.34 -21.17
CA ALA A 136 0.84 8.64 -20.79
C ALA A 136 0.96 9.72 -19.69
N GLU A 137 -0.03 10.60 -19.56
CA GLU A 137 -0.10 11.60 -18.48
C GLU A 137 -0.59 10.99 -17.16
N VAL A 138 -1.48 10.00 -17.23
CA VAL A 138 -2.09 9.36 -16.05
C VAL A 138 -1.21 8.24 -15.49
N PHE A 139 -0.57 7.46 -16.36
CA PHE A 139 0.21 6.28 -15.98
C PHE A 139 1.29 6.53 -14.92
N PRO A 140 2.04 7.64 -14.94
CA PRO A 140 3.05 7.94 -13.92
C PRO A 140 2.47 8.30 -12.54
N LEU A 141 1.16 8.59 -12.44
CA LEU A 141 0.49 8.88 -11.17
C LEU A 141 0.30 7.63 -10.30
N TYR A 142 0.44 6.45 -10.91
CA TYR A 142 0.39 5.17 -10.21
C TYR A 142 1.78 4.70 -9.79
N CYS A 143 1.85 4.12 -8.60
CA CYS A 143 3.04 3.40 -8.13
C CYS A 143 2.80 1.93 -7.90
N VAL A 144 3.86 1.17 -8.13
CA VAL A 144 4.07 -0.16 -7.59
C VAL A 144 4.88 -0.03 -6.31
N PHE A 145 4.50 -0.79 -5.28
CA PHE A 145 5.30 -0.91 -4.08
C PHE A 145 5.47 -2.35 -3.60
N ALA A 146 6.56 -2.57 -2.86
CA ALA A 146 6.82 -3.80 -2.13
C ALA A 146 7.40 -3.49 -0.75
N PHE A 147 6.76 -4.03 0.29
CA PHE A 147 7.27 -4.08 1.65
C PHE A 147 7.64 -5.52 2.01
N GLN A 148 8.69 -5.69 2.80
CA GLN A 148 9.04 -6.97 3.40
C GLN A 148 8.80 -6.94 4.91
N LYS A 149 8.17 -7.98 5.44
CA LYS A 149 8.01 -8.15 6.89
C LYS A 149 9.35 -8.53 7.52
N LEU A 150 9.78 -7.77 8.53
CA LEU A 150 11.05 -8.01 9.22
C LEU A 150 11.06 -9.37 9.93
N LEU A 151 12.22 -10.03 9.93
CA LEU A 151 12.43 -11.34 10.56
C LEU A 151 12.32 -11.28 12.10
N CYS A 152 12.62 -10.12 12.69
CA CYS A 152 12.36 -9.81 14.09
C CYS A 152 12.12 -8.30 14.25
N MET A 153 11.26 -7.90 15.20
CA MET A 153 11.23 -6.50 15.63
C MET A 153 12.52 -6.24 16.40
N SER A 154 13.51 -5.63 15.73
CA SER A 154 14.76 -5.24 16.38
C SER A 154 14.44 -4.29 17.53
N LYS A 155 14.66 -4.73 18.77
CA LYS A 155 14.60 -3.86 19.96
C LYS A 155 15.57 -2.71 19.70
N ASN A 156 15.04 -1.49 19.56
CA ASN A 156 15.77 -0.24 19.35
C ASN A 156 17.23 -0.29 19.81
N LYS A 157 18.17 -0.32 18.86
CA LYS A 157 19.58 -0.07 19.13
C LYS A 157 19.68 1.39 19.57
N LYS A 158 19.74 1.62 20.89
CA LYS A 158 20.00 2.95 21.48
C LYS A 158 21.16 3.60 20.71
N ARG A 159 20.88 4.67 19.96
CA ARG A 159 21.90 5.58 19.43
C ARG A 159 22.64 6.16 20.64
N LYS A 160 23.77 5.55 21.03
CA LYS A 160 24.79 6.24 21.80
C LYS A 160 25.36 7.32 20.88
N ARG A 161 24.94 8.58 21.10
CA ARG A 161 25.75 9.74 20.73
C ARG A 161 26.95 9.71 21.68
N ASN A 162 28.12 9.43 21.14
CA ASN A 162 29.37 9.93 21.69
C ASN A 162 29.52 11.40 21.28
#